data_AF-A0A016VB24-F1
#
_entry.id   AF-A0A016VB24-F1
#
_cell.length_a   1.000
_cell.length_b   1.000
_cell.length_c   1.000
_cell.angle_alpha   90.00
_cell.angle_beta   90.00
_cell.angle_gamma   90.00
#
_symmetry.space_group_name_H-M   'P 1'
#
loop_
_entity.id
_entity.type
_entity.pdbx_description
1 polymer ?
#
loop_
_entity_poly.entity_id
_entity_poly.type
_entity_poly.pdbx_seq_one_letter_code
_entity_poly.pdbx_strand_id
1 'polypeptide(L)'
;MWTFFLCCCTVGVSVMDDEQLLDYEEEQEETHEPKAAENGSGDAKKIKGNYASIHSSGFRDFLLKPELLRAIIDCGFEHPSEVQHECIPQAILGMDIVCQAKSGMGKTAVFVLATLQQLEPVDGEVSVLVMCHTRELAFQISKEYERFSKYLSAIKVAVFFGGMPIKKDEELLRTNCPHIVVGTPGRTLALARSGKLKLDKIKYFVLDECDKMIGDADMRRDVQEIVKMTPQEKQVMMFSATLPKELRIVCKKFMQDVSYASSVLRDFPPH
;
A
#
# COMPACT_ATOMS: atom_id res chain seq x y z
N MET A 1 39.20 -23.74 3.21
CA MET A 1 38.44 -22.50 2.96
C MET A 1 37.00 -22.83 3.33
N TRP A 2 36.47 -22.10 4.32
CA TRP A 2 35.62 -22.62 5.38
C TRP A 2 34.20 -23.02 4.99
N THR A 3 33.73 -24.09 5.62
CA THR A 3 32.38 -24.67 5.58
C THR A 3 31.81 -24.64 7.01
N PHE A 4 30.47 -24.59 7.11
CA PHE A 4 29.63 -24.82 8.29
C PHE A 4 29.59 -23.73 9.38
N PHE A 5 28.37 -23.29 9.73
CA PHE A 5 27.77 -23.70 11.01
C PHE A 5 26.24 -23.58 10.98
N LEU A 6 25.59 -24.74 11.07
CA LEU A 6 24.22 -24.92 11.54
C LEU A 6 24.35 -25.24 13.03
N CYS A 7 23.68 -24.53 13.93
CA CYS A 7 23.48 -25.03 15.29
C CYS A 7 22.07 -24.73 15.77
N CYS A 8 21.35 -25.82 15.96
CA CYS A 8 20.10 -25.97 16.68
C CYS A 8 20.36 -25.80 18.19
N CYS A 9 19.52 -25.06 18.92
CA CYS A 9 19.38 -25.29 20.35
C CYS A 9 17.95 -25.00 20.82
N THR A 10 17.37 -26.06 21.39
CA THR A 10 16.06 -26.17 22.00
C THR A 10 16.06 -25.58 23.42
N VAL A 11 14.92 -25.00 23.79
CA VAL A 11 14.32 -24.73 25.11
C VAL A 11 15.14 -25.06 26.36
N GLY A 12 15.32 -24.04 27.22
CA GLY A 12 15.63 -24.19 28.64
C GLY A 12 14.83 -23.16 29.45
N VAL A 13 13.93 -23.64 30.31
CA VAL A 13 13.26 -22.86 31.37
C VAL A 13 14.12 -22.99 32.64
N SER A 14 14.41 -21.87 33.29
CA SER A 14 14.88 -21.83 34.68
C SER A 14 14.31 -20.62 35.39
N VAL A 15 13.65 -20.86 36.52
CA VAL A 15 13.09 -19.89 37.45
C VAL A 15 14.08 -19.73 38.62
N MET A 16 14.30 -18.49 39.07
CA MET A 16 14.30 -18.01 40.47
C MET A 16 15.28 -16.84 40.73
N ASP A 17 14.67 -15.79 41.29
CA ASP A 17 15.06 -14.85 42.36
C ASP A 17 16.22 -13.84 42.25
N ASP A 18 15.77 -12.59 42.19
CA ASP A 18 15.93 -11.46 43.14
C ASP A 18 17.27 -10.77 43.44
N GLU A 19 17.08 -9.47 43.67
CA GLU A 19 17.96 -8.44 44.23
C GLU A 19 18.99 -7.77 43.32
N GLN A 20 18.59 -6.62 42.77
CA GLN A 20 19.30 -5.36 43.06
C GLN A 20 18.38 -4.15 42.83
N LEU A 21 17.96 -3.57 43.96
CA LEU A 21 17.38 -2.22 44.08
C LEU A 21 18.36 -1.17 43.55
N LEU A 22 17.84 -0.15 42.85
CA LEU A 22 18.49 1.15 42.77
C LEU A 22 17.46 2.25 43.04
N ASP A 23 17.86 3.13 43.95
CA ASP A 23 17.09 4.10 44.70
C ASP A 23 16.53 5.24 43.83
N TYR A 24 15.26 5.59 44.05
CA TYR A 24 14.68 6.87 43.62
C TYR A 24 14.63 7.79 44.84
N GLU A 25 15.45 8.83 44.85
CA GLU A 25 15.35 9.93 45.82
C GLU A 25 14.19 10.87 45.43
N GLU A 26 13.28 11.09 46.38
CA GLU A 26 12.24 12.12 46.37
C GLU A 26 12.79 13.43 46.95
N GLU A 27 12.63 14.57 46.26
CA GLU A 27 12.60 15.91 46.88
C GLU A 27 11.60 16.78 46.09
N GLN A 28 10.40 17.05 46.61
CA GLN A 28 9.96 18.03 47.62
C GLN A 28 9.32 19.29 46.98
N GLU A 29 8.04 19.49 47.31
CA GLU A 29 7.22 20.65 46.99
C GLU A 29 7.60 21.83 47.90
N GLU A 30 7.74 23.04 47.32
CA GLU A 30 7.60 24.28 48.09
C GLU A 30 6.59 25.22 47.42
N THR A 31 5.68 25.70 48.25
CA THR A 31 4.61 26.66 47.94
C THR A 31 5.02 28.06 48.37
N HIS A 32 4.75 29.08 47.54
CA HIS A 32 4.48 30.44 48.02
C HIS A 32 3.84 31.34 46.94
N GLU A 33 2.68 31.91 47.27
CA GLU A 33 2.03 33.07 46.62
C GLU A 33 2.16 34.31 47.55
N PRO A 34 1.71 35.54 47.18
CA PRO A 34 1.66 36.24 45.88
C PRO A 34 2.17 37.72 45.97
N LYS A 35 2.30 38.44 44.84
CA LYS A 35 1.94 39.88 44.69
C LYS A 35 2.12 40.43 43.26
N ALA A 36 1.26 41.40 42.93
CA ALA A 36 0.95 41.97 41.62
C ALA A 36 1.96 43.01 41.08
N ALA A 37 2.07 43.12 39.74
CA ALA A 37 2.14 44.38 38.97
C ALA A 37 2.12 44.09 37.44
N GLU A 38 1.58 45.06 36.70
CA GLU A 38 1.14 45.01 35.30
C GLU A 38 2.26 45.10 34.22
N ASN A 39 1.81 44.77 33.00
CA ASN A 39 2.22 45.28 31.68
C ASN A 39 3.43 44.67 30.93
N GLY A 40 3.10 43.96 29.84
CA GLY A 40 3.56 44.37 28.51
C GLY A 40 4.35 43.34 27.69
N SER A 41 3.84 43.10 26.48
CA SER A 41 4.45 42.45 25.31
C SER A 41 4.51 40.91 25.28
N GLY A 42 3.68 40.34 24.40
CA GLY A 42 3.69 38.93 24.07
C GLY A 42 4.80 38.61 23.08
N ASP A 43 5.51 37.52 23.36
CA ASP A 43 6.42 36.89 22.43
C ASP A 43 6.24 35.37 22.49
N ALA A 44 6.03 34.76 21.33
CA ALA A 44 5.62 33.38 21.17
C ALA A 44 6.77 32.41 21.52
N LYS A 45 6.66 31.72 22.66
CA LYS A 45 7.59 30.66 23.06
C LYS A 45 7.34 29.36 22.27
N LYS A 46 8.31 29.04 21.41
CA LYS A 46 8.55 27.73 20.79
C LYS A 46 8.38 26.57 21.78
N ILE A 47 7.45 25.67 21.48
CA ILE A 47 7.39 24.34 22.08
C ILE A 47 8.48 23.48 21.41
N LYS A 48 9.53 23.15 22.17
CA LYS A 48 10.55 22.15 21.78
C LYS A 48 9.92 20.76 21.88
N GLY A 49 9.32 20.30 20.79
CA GLY A 49 9.04 18.89 20.57
C GLY A 49 10.32 18.19 20.12
N ASN A 50 10.64 17.08 20.77
CA ASN A 50 11.78 16.22 20.48
C ASN A 50 11.55 15.46 19.15
N TYR A 51 11.62 16.16 18.00
CA TYR A 51 11.70 15.54 16.68
C TYR A 51 13.16 15.23 16.38
N ALA A 52 13.60 14.05 16.81
CA ALA A 52 14.84 13.47 16.31
C ALA A 52 14.70 13.28 14.79
N SER A 53 15.27 14.23 14.04
CA SER A 53 15.87 14.05 12.71
C SER A 53 15.40 12.83 11.92
N ILE A 54 14.17 12.86 11.39
CA ILE A 54 13.86 12.09 10.18
C ILE A 54 14.70 12.77 9.11
N HIS A 55 15.76 12.10 8.62
CA HIS A 55 16.45 12.54 7.40
C HIS A 55 15.37 12.88 6.37
N SER A 56 15.47 14.05 5.74
CA SER A 56 14.52 14.51 4.72
C SER A 56 14.58 13.56 3.52
N SER A 57 13.94 12.40 3.63
CA SER A 57 13.92 11.38 2.60
C SER A 57 12.81 11.74 1.62
N GLY A 58 13.22 12.08 0.41
CA GLY A 58 12.32 12.43 -0.68
C GLY A 58 11.97 11.20 -1.51
N PHE A 59 11.04 11.34 -2.45
CA PHE A 59 10.79 10.28 -3.44
C PHE A 59 12.02 9.88 -4.26
N ARG A 60 13.06 10.73 -4.30
CA ARG A 60 14.34 10.46 -4.96
C ARG A 60 15.10 9.29 -4.32
N ASP A 61 14.87 9.01 -3.05
CA ASP A 61 15.57 7.95 -2.32
C ASP A 61 15.02 6.56 -2.62
N PHE A 62 13.84 6.48 -3.26
CA PHE A 62 13.24 5.22 -3.70
C PHE A 62 13.83 4.69 -5.02
N LEU A 63 14.80 5.39 -5.62
CA LEU A 63 15.48 5.00 -6.87
C LEU A 63 14.51 4.68 -8.03
N LEU A 64 13.45 5.48 -8.15
CA LEU A 64 12.43 5.34 -9.19
C LEU A 64 12.97 5.79 -10.56
N LYS A 65 12.31 5.33 -11.64
CA LYS A 65 12.54 5.77 -13.02
C LYS A 65 12.54 7.31 -13.09
N PRO A 66 13.50 7.94 -13.81
CA PRO A 66 13.57 9.40 -13.92
C PRO A 66 12.27 10.06 -14.40
N GLU A 67 11.55 9.42 -15.31
CA GLU A 67 10.26 9.84 -15.85
C GLU A 67 9.17 9.87 -14.76
N LEU A 68 9.19 8.86 -13.88
CA LEU A 68 8.25 8.74 -12.77
C LEU A 68 8.56 9.78 -11.69
N LEU A 69 9.84 9.98 -11.34
CA LEU A 69 10.25 11.04 -10.41
C LEU A 69 9.85 12.42 -10.92
N ARG A 70 9.98 12.68 -12.22
CA ARG A 70 9.53 13.93 -12.83
C ARG A 70 8.03 14.12 -12.70
N ALA A 71 7.23 13.08 -12.92
CA ALA A 71 5.77 13.13 -12.77
C ALA A 71 5.35 13.40 -11.31
N ILE A 72 6.05 12.81 -10.33
CA ILE A 72 5.84 13.03 -8.90
C ILE A 72 6.06 14.51 -8.54
N ILE A 73 7.17 15.10 -9.00
CA ILE A 73 7.50 16.51 -8.75
C ILE A 73 6.47 17.44 -9.39
N ASP A 74 6.07 17.19 -10.63
CA ASP A 74 5.03 17.97 -11.32
C ASP A 74 3.67 17.93 -10.60
N CYS A 75 3.40 16.84 -9.89
CA CYS A 75 2.18 16.69 -9.10
C CYS A 75 2.28 17.38 -7.72
N GLY A 76 3.41 18.00 -7.38
CA GLY A 76 3.63 18.72 -6.12
C GLY A 76 3.95 17.82 -4.92
N PHE A 77 4.35 16.56 -5.15
CA PHE A 77 4.72 15.64 -4.08
C PHE A 77 6.21 15.83 -3.73
N GLU A 78 6.47 16.41 -2.56
CA GLU A 78 7.84 16.66 -2.08
C GLU A 78 8.30 15.60 -1.08
N HIS A 79 7.43 15.26 -0.12
CA HIS A 79 7.73 14.33 0.96
C HIS A 79 6.75 13.14 0.95
N PRO A 80 7.26 11.90 0.97
CA PRO A 80 6.40 10.72 1.08
C PRO A 80 5.73 10.67 2.46
N SER A 81 4.50 10.16 2.51
CA SER A 81 3.86 9.83 3.79
C SER A 81 4.53 8.62 4.45
N GLU A 82 4.29 8.41 5.75
CA GLU A 82 4.83 7.26 6.49
C GLU A 82 4.52 5.92 5.80
N VAL A 83 3.26 5.73 5.37
CA VAL A 83 2.85 4.52 4.64
C VAL A 83 3.56 4.37 3.29
N GLN A 84 3.87 5.47 2.60
CA GLN A 84 4.61 5.44 1.34
C GLN A 84 6.08 5.10 1.58
N HIS A 85 6.70 5.71 2.58
CA HIS A 85 8.08 5.46 2.95
C HIS A 85 8.32 3.99 3.35
N GLU A 86 7.37 3.37 4.03
CA GLU A 86 7.48 1.97 4.40
C GLU A 86 7.13 1.01 3.25
N CYS A 87 6.06 1.28 2.49
CA CYS A 87 5.55 0.33 1.52
C CYS A 87 6.26 0.39 0.16
N ILE A 88 6.63 1.59 -0.33
CA ILE A 88 7.17 1.74 -1.69
C ILE A 88 8.45 0.93 -1.89
N PRO A 89 9.48 0.98 -1.01
CA PRO A 89 10.72 0.22 -1.20
C PRO A 89 10.50 -1.29 -1.28
N GLN A 90 9.56 -1.84 -0.51
CA GLN A 90 9.23 -3.27 -0.57
C GLN A 90 8.39 -3.61 -1.80
N ALA A 91 7.44 -2.74 -2.15
CA ALA A 91 6.56 -2.93 -3.29
C ALA A 91 7.32 -2.90 -4.62
N ILE A 92 8.32 -2.01 -4.79
CA ILE A 92 9.13 -1.95 -6.02
C ILE A 92 10.02 -3.19 -6.22
N LEU A 93 10.30 -3.94 -5.14
CA LEU A 93 11.06 -5.19 -5.18
C LEU A 93 10.17 -6.42 -5.50
N GLY A 94 8.89 -6.20 -5.79
CA GLY A 94 7.95 -7.27 -6.14
C GLY A 94 7.37 -8.04 -4.95
N MET A 95 7.58 -7.59 -3.71
CA MET A 95 7.04 -8.26 -2.52
C MET A 95 5.52 -8.08 -2.41
N ASP A 96 4.80 -9.10 -1.93
CA ASP A 96 3.37 -8.96 -1.62
C ASP A 96 3.19 -7.99 -0.45
N ILE A 97 2.15 -7.13 -0.53
CA ILE A 97 1.88 -6.09 0.46
C ILE A 97 0.47 -6.24 1.03
N VAL A 98 0.35 -6.26 2.35
CA VAL A 98 -0.91 -5.98 3.05
C VAL A 98 -0.73 -4.67 3.82
N CYS A 99 -1.44 -3.63 3.41
CA CYS A 99 -1.35 -2.31 4.00
C CYS A 99 -2.68 -1.89 4.64
N GLN A 100 -2.62 -1.56 5.93
CA GLN A 100 -3.71 -0.93 6.66
C GLN A 100 -3.31 0.49 7.04
N ALA A 101 -3.97 1.51 6.47
CA ALA A 101 -3.73 2.90 6.83
C ALA A 101 -4.98 3.76 6.64
N LYS A 102 -5.12 4.83 7.43
CA LYS A 102 -6.28 5.74 7.38
C LYS A 102 -6.51 6.31 5.97
N SER A 103 -7.74 6.75 5.70
CA SER A 103 -8.03 7.47 4.46
C SER A 103 -7.18 8.75 4.36
N GLY A 104 -6.81 9.14 3.14
CA GLY A 104 -5.95 10.31 2.91
C GLY A 104 -4.45 10.11 3.15
N MET A 105 -4.00 8.94 3.62
CA MET A 105 -2.57 8.66 3.87
C MET A 105 -1.75 8.37 2.60
N GLY A 106 -2.35 8.43 1.41
CA GLY A 106 -1.63 8.23 0.15
C GLY A 106 -1.38 6.76 -0.23
N LYS A 107 -2.22 5.83 0.24
CA LYS A 107 -2.17 4.38 -0.12
C LYS A 107 -2.20 4.15 -1.63
N THR A 108 -3.04 4.89 -2.35
CA THR A 108 -3.17 4.77 -3.80
C THR A 108 -1.85 5.02 -4.53
N ALA A 109 -1.11 6.05 -4.13
CA ALA A 109 0.19 6.34 -4.73
C ALA A 109 1.20 5.21 -4.50
N VAL A 110 1.10 4.44 -3.41
CA VAL A 110 2.02 3.30 -3.17
C VAL A 110 1.98 2.32 -4.33
N PHE A 111 0.80 1.75 -4.62
CA PHE A 111 0.70 0.72 -5.65
C PHE A 111 0.76 1.32 -7.06
N VAL A 112 0.31 2.55 -7.27
CA VAL A 112 0.43 3.22 -8.57
C VAL A 112 1.91 3.43 -8.91
N LEU A 113 2.69 4.00 -8.00
CA LEU A 113 4.12 4.20 -8.22
C LEU A 113 4.88 2.87 -8.31
N ALA A 114 4.58 1.91 -7.44
CA ALA A 114 5.25 0.62 -7.44
C ALA A 114 5.01 -0.17 -8.73
N THR A 115 3.77 -0.20 -9.24
CA THR A 115 3.47 -0.91 -10.48
C THR A 115 4.01 -0.17 -11.70
N LEU A 116 3.93 1.17 -11.77
CA LEU A 116 4.55 1.94 -12.87
C LEU A 116 6.08 1.78 -12.89
N GLN A 117 6.70 1.71 -11.73
CA GLN A 117 8.14 1.48 -11.59
C GLN A 117 8.53 0.12 -12.18
N GLN A 118 7.80 -0.93 -11.87
CA GLN A 118 8.13 -2.29 -12.31
C GLN A 118 7.58 -2.64 -13.70
N LEU A 119 6.59 -1.89 -14.20
CA LEU A 119 5.93 -2.20 -15.46
C LEU A 119 6.90 -2.11 -16.65
N GLU A 120 6.92 -3.20 -17.42
CA GLU A 120 7.49 -3.31 -18.75
C GLU A 120 6.33 -3.50 -19.73
N PRO A 121 5.90 -2.45 -20.46
CA PRO A 121 4.70 -2.52 -21.29
C PRO A 121 4.92 -3.41 -22.51
N VAL A 122 3.96 -4.31 -22.76
CA VAL A 122 3.89 -5.15 -23.97
C VAL A 122 2.56 -4.86 -24.66
N ASP A 123 2.61 -4.43 -25.92
CA ASP A 123 1.40 -4.10 -26.66
C ASP A 123 0.45 -5.30 -26.76
N GLY A 124 -0.82 -5.08 -26.43
CA GLY A 124 -1.83 -6.12 -26.45
C GLY A 124 -1.95 -6.93 -25.15
N GLU A 125 -1.08 -6.70 -24.16
CA GLU A 125 -1.09 -7.42 -22.89
C GLU A 125 -1.46 -6.54 -21.69
N VAL A 126 -2.34 -7.05 -20.83
CA VAL A 126 -2.63 -6.45 -19.53
C VAL A 126 -1.68 -7.08 -18.50
N SER A 127 -0.86 -6.27 -17.85
CA SER A 127 0.09 -6.74 -16.81
C SER A 127 -0.33 -6.32 -15.40
N VAL A 128 -1.09 -5.24 -15.26
CA VAL A 128 -1.57 -4.73 -13.98
C VAL A 128 -3.09 -4.78 -13.95
N LEU A 129 -3.65 -5.42 -12.92
CA LEU A 129 -5.06 -5.38 -12.61
C LEU A 129 -5.28 -4.79 -11.21
N VAL A 130 -5.98 -3.67 -11.15
CA VAL A 130 -6.41 -3.04 -9.90
C VAL A 130 -7.93 -3.17 -9.78
N MET A 131 -8.40 -3.65 -8.63
CA MET A 131 -9.82 -3.70 -8.31
C MET A 131 -10.15 -2.89 -7.07
N CYS A 132 -11.34 -2.30 -7.09
CA CYS A 132 -11.90 -1.54 -5.97
C CYS A 132 -13.44 -1.66 -5.96
N HIS A 133 -14.06 -1.30 -4.84
CA HIS A 133 -15.48 -1.57 -4.60
C HIS A 133 -16.46 -0.60 -5.31
N THR A 134 -16.05 0.63 -5.60
CA THR A 134 -16.90 1.66 -6.24
C THR A 134 -16.40 2.12 -7.60
N ARG A 135 -17.32 2.67 -8.39
CA ARG A 135 -17.06 3.21 -9.74
C ARG A 135 -16.22 4.49 -9.66
N GLU A 136 -16.54 5.30 -8.67
CA GLU A 136 -15.92 6.59 -8.39
C GLU A 136 -14.45 6.38 -8.01
N LEU A 137 -14.18 5.42 -7.12
CA LEU A 137 -12.82 5.07 -6.73
C LEU A 137 -12.03 4.49 -7.92
N ALA A 138 -12.64 3.65 -8.75
CA ALA A 138 -11.98 3.12 -9.95
C ALA A 138 -11.54 4.23 -10.90
N PHE A 139 -12.40 5.24 -11.09
CA PHE A 139 -12.08 6.41 -11.90
C PHE A 139 -10.99 7.29 -11.26
N GLN A 140 -11.02 7.47 -9.93
CA GLN A 140 -9.97 8.21 -9.24
C GLN A 140 -8.61 7.52 -9.37
N ILE A 141 -8.55 6.21 -9.17
CA ILE A 141 -7.32 5.42 -9.32
C ILE A 141 -6.79 5.51 -10.76
N SER A 142 -7.66 5.42 -11.78
CA SER A 142 -7.19 5.55 -13.17
C SER A 142 -6.61 6.93 -13.46
N LYS A 143 -7.17 7.99 -12.86
CA LYS A 143 -6.61 9.34 -12.95
C LYS A 143 -5.26 9.48 -12.25
N GLU A 144 -5.05 8.80 -11.12
CA GLU A 144 -3.72 8.75 -10.49
C GLU A 144 -2.69 8.06 -11.40
N TYR A 145 -3.06 6.95 -12.04
CA TYR A 145 -2.20 6.33 -13.05
C TYR A 145 -1.88 7.28 -14.20
N GLU A 146 -2.87 7.99 -14.77
CA GLU A 146 -2.64 8.98 -15.84
C GLU A 146 -1.70 10.10 -15.39
N ARG A 147 -1.85 10.61 -14.16
CA ARG A 147 -0.98 11.65 -13.59
C ARG A 147 0.47 11.21 -13.48
N PHE A 148 0.70 10.03 -12.88
CA PHE A 148 2.06 9.53 -12.65
C PHE A 148 2.71 8.91 -13.90
N SER A 149 1.91 8.51 -14.89
CA SER A 149 2.40 8.01 -16.19
C SER A 149 2.55 9.10 -17.26
N LYS A 150 2.40 10.39 -16.91
CA LYS A 150 2.52 11.55 -17.83
C LYS A 150 3.74 11.49 -18.76
N TYR A 151 4.88 11.01 -18.26
CA TYR A 151 6.14 10.91 -19.00
C TYR A 151 6.47 9.48 -19.47
N LEU A 152 5.54 8.54 -19.32
CA LEU A 152 5.65 7.14 -19.73
C LEU A 152 4.69 6.89 -20.89
N SER A 153 4.97 7.47 -22.06
CA SER A 153 4.03 7.57 -23.20
C SER A 153 3.53 6.24 -23.76
N ALA A 154 4.24 5.14 -23.52
CA ALA A 154 3.81 3.80 -23.92
C ALA A 154 2.68 3.25 -23.03
N ILE A 155 2.53 3.74 -21.80
CA ILE A 155 1.58 3.17 -20.84
C ILE A 155 0.15 3.56 -21.21
N LYS A 156 -0.74 2.58 -21.19
CA LYS A 156 -2.15 2.70 -21.52
C LYS A 156 -2.95 2.20 -20.32
N VAL A 157 -3.90 2.99 -19.86
CA VAL A 157 -4.74 2.70 -18.69
C VAL A 157 -6.18 2.69 -19.16
N ALA A 158 -6.95 1.69 -18.74
CA ALA A 158 -8.40 1.69 -18.94
C ALA A 158 -9.13 1.43 -17.62
N VAL A 159 -10.35 1.96 -17.53
CA VAL A 159 -11.23 1.76 -16.39
C VAL A 159 -12.50 1.04 -16.82
N PHE A 160 -12.88 -0.02 -16.11
CA PHE A 160 -14.06 -0.82 -16.42
C PHE A 160 -14.98 -0.97 -15.20
N PHE A 161 -16.21 -0.48 -15.32
CA PHE A 161 -17.23 -0.61 -14.28
C PHE A 161 -18.65 -0.70 -14.84
N GLY A 162 -19.59 -1.14 -14.00
CA GLY A 162 -21.01 -1.30 -14.34
C GLY A 162 -21.74 0.01 -14.70
N GLY A 163 -22.90 -0.11 -15.35
CA GLY A 163 -23.76 1.04 -15.70
C GLY A 163 -23.50 1.66 -17.08
N MET A 164 -22.46 1.21 -17.78
CA MET A 164 -22.18 1.56 -19.18
C MET A 164 -22.29 0.31 -20.08
N PRO A 165 -22.63 0.43 -21.38
CA PRO A 165 -22.68 -0.71 -22.29
C PRO A 165 -21.33 -1.44 -22.39
N ILE A 166 -21.30 -2.73 -22.04
CA ILE A 166 -20.08 -3.55 -22.03
C ILE A 166 -19.37 -3.61 -23.39
N LYS A 167 -20.13 -3.52 -24.50
CA LYS A 167 -19.59 -3.52 -25.87
C LYS A 167 -18.54 -2.43 -26.11
N LYS A 168 -18.61 -1.30 -25.40
CA LYS A 168 -17.60 -0.23 -25.51
C LYS A 168 -16.27 -0.68 -24.91
N ASP A 169 -16.31 -1.39 -23.78
CA ASP A 169 -15.13 -1.93 -23.12
C ASP A 169 -14.51 -3.05 -23.97
N GLU A 170 -15.34 -3.93 -24.55
CA GLU A 170 -14.90 -4.99 -25.47
C GLU A 170 -14.19 -4.42 -26.70
N GLU A 171 -14.73 -3.35 -27.28
CA GLU A 171 -14.13 -2.68 -28.43
C GLU A 171 -12.81 -2.01 -28.08
N LEU A 172 -12.71 -1.38 -26.90
CA LEU A 172 -11.46 -0.81 -26.40
C LEU A 172 -10.41 -1.90 -26.22
N LEU A 173 -10.75 -3.01 -25.57
CA LEU A 173 -9.84 -4.14 -25.38
C LEU A 173 -9.34 -4.73 -26.71
N ARG A 174 -10.20 -4.74 -27.73
CA ARG A 174 -9.87 -5.24 -29.06
C ARG A 174 -8.96 -4.30 -29.86
N THR A 175 -9.18 -2.99 -29.77
CA THR A 175 -8.52 -2.00 -30.64
C THR A 175 -7.35 -1.28 -29.98
N ASN A 176 -7.40 -1.11 -28.67
CA ASN A 176 -6.41 -0.37 -27.88
C ASN A 176 -6.28 -1.01 -26.49
N CYS A 177 -5.84 -2.27 -26.47
CA CYS A 177 -5.66 -3.02 -25.23
C CYS A 177 -4.73 -2.26 -24.26
N PRO A 178 -5.16 -2.01 -23.01
CA PRO A 178 -4.37 -1.30 -22.02
C PRO A 178 -3.33 -2.20 -21.37
N HIS A 179 -2.28 -1.61 -20.80
CA HIS A 179 -1.30 -2.31 -19.96
C HIS A 179 -1.79 -2.44 -18.51
N ILE A 180 -2.64 -1.48 -18.10
CA ILE A 180 -3.17 -1.34 -16.74
C ILE A 180 -4.70 -1.28 -16.83
N VAL A 181 -5.37 -2.19 -16.13
CA VAL A 181 -6.82 -2.19 -15.98
C VAL A 181 -7.17 -1.85 -14.54
N VAL A 182 -8.06 -0.88 -14.38
CA VAL A 182 -8.70 -0.56 -13.10
C VAL A 182 -10.19 -0.87 -13.21
N GLY A 183 -10.80 -1.56 -12.25
CA GLY A 183 -12.22 -1.86 -12.40
C GLY A 183 -12.94 -2.37 -11.18
N THR A 184 -14.26 -2.48 -11.28
CA THR A 184 -15.07 -3.17 -10.29
C THR A 184 -15.11 -4.68 -10.58
N PRO A 185 -15.24 -5.54 -9.56
CA PRO A 185 -15.19 -7.00 -9.76
C PRO A 185 -16.19 -7.51 -10.79
N GLY A 186 -17.47 -7.14 -10.69
CA GLY A 186 -18.51 -7.67 -11.58
C GLY A 186 -18.29 -7.35 -13.07
N ARG A 187 -17.85 -6.13 -13.42
CA ARG A 187 -17.55 -5.79 -14.82
C ARG A 187 -16.28 -6.49 -15.31
N THR A 188 -15.23 -6.51 -14.48
CA THR A 188 -13.96 -7.16 -14.81
C THR A 188 -14.18 -8.65 -15.06
N LEU A 189 -14.93 -9.33 -14.19
CA LEU A 189 -15.25 -10.74 -14.35
C LEU A 189 -16.09 -11.00 -15.62
N ALA A 190 -17.08 -10.15 -15.91
CA ALA A 190 -17.88 -10.30 -17.12
C ALA A 190 -17.02 -10.23 -18.41
N LEU A 191 -16.06 -9.31 -18.48
CA LEU A 191 -15.13 -9.17 -19.60
C LEU A 191 -14.13 -10.34 -19.67
N ALA A 192 -13.69 -10.85 -18.52
CA ALA A 192 -12.80 -12.01 -18.45
C ALA A 192 -13.50 -13.29 -18.92
N ARG A 193 -14.73 -13.54 -18.42
CA ARG A 193 -15.55 -14.70 -18.82
C ARG A 193 -15.91 -14.71 -20.30
N SER A 194 -16.11 -13.55 -20.91
CA SER A 194 -16.36 -13.45 -22.35
C SER A 194 -15.09 -13.60 -23.21
N GLY A 195 -13.92 -13.78 -22.58
CA GLY A 195 -12.62 -13.91 -23.24
C GLY A 195 -12.10 -12.61 -23.88
N LYS A 196 -12.74 -11.47 -23.58
CA LYS A 196 -12.36 -10.16 -24.13
C LYS A 196 -11.25 -9.51 -23.33
N LEU A 197 -11.26 -9.69 -22.01
CA LEU A 197 -10.17 -9.33 -21.12
C LEU A 197 -9.34 -10.57 -20.81
N LYS A 198 -8.11 -10.63 -21.33
CA LYS A 198 -7.17 -11.70 -21.02
C LYS A 198 -6.41 -11.38 -19.74
N LEU A 199 -6.36 -12.34 -18.83
CA LEU A 199 -5.75 -12.19 -17.50
C LEU A 199 -4.51 -13.07 -17.29
N ASP A 200 -4.11 -13.84 -18.30
CA ASP A 200 -3.00 -14.79 -18.28
C ASP A 200 -1.61 -14.13 -18.21
N LYS A 201 -1.54 -12.80 -18.37
CA LYS A 201 -0.31 -11.99 -18.33
C LYS A 201 -0.23 -11.04 -17.13
N ILE A 202 -1.17 -11.15 -16.20
CA ILE A 202 -1.15 -10.33 -14.98
C ILE A 202 0.09 -10.66 -14.14
N LYS A 203 0.94 -9.66 -13.96
CA LYS A 203 2.12 -9.66 -13.08
C LYS A 203 1.85 -8.96 -11.75
N TYR A 204 0.89 -8.03 -11.73
CA TYR A 204 0.55 -7.22 -10.56
C TYR A 204 -0.95 -7.22 -10.34
N PHE A 205 -1.38 -7.67 -9.16
CA PHE A 205 -2.78 -7.73 -8.77
C PHE A 205 -3.02 -6.92 -7.51
N VAL A 206 -3.85 -5.88 -7.61
CA VAL A 206 -4.07 -4.92 -6.52
C VAL A 206 -5.53 -4.90 -6.11
N LEU A 207 -5.79 -4.91 -4.81
CA LEU A 207 -7.11 -4.67 -4.23
C LEU A 207 -7.07 -3.42 -3.34
N ASP A 208 -7.80 -2.37 -3.71
CA ASP A 208 -7.98 -1.19 -2.87
C ASP A 208 -9.38 -1.20 -2.22
N GLU A 209 -9.45 -0.78 -0.96
CA GLU A 209 -10.58 -1.02 -0.07
C GLU A 209 -11.00 -2.50 -0.03
N CYS A 210 -9.99 -3.36 0.19
CA CYS A 210 -10.17 -4.81 0.13
C CYS A 210 -11.13 -5.35 1.20
N ASP A 211 -11.32 -4.64 2.30
CA ASP A 211 -12.29 -5.00 3.34
C ASP A 211 -13.74 -4.86 2.87
N LYS A 212 -14.06 -3.85 2.06
CA LYS A 212 -15.37 -3.69 1.43
C LYS A 212 -15.62 -4.77 0.38
N MET A 213 -14.63 -5.03 -0.48
CA MET A 213 -14.76 -6.04 -1.53
C MET A 213 -14.81 -7.47 -0.98
N ILE A 214 -13.92 -7.80 -0.05
CA ILE A 214 -13.88 -9.14 0.55
C ILE A 214 -15.02 -9.26 1.56
N GLY A 215 -15.44 -8.21 2.26
CA GLY A 215 -16.57 -8.24 3.20
C GLY A 215 -17.88 -8.67 2.53
N ASP A 216 -18.15 -8.17 1.34
CA ASP A 216 -19.32 -8.53 0.51
C ASP A 216 -19.16 -9.93 -0.11
N ALA A 217 -20.17 -10.78 0.04
CA ALA A 217 -20.09 -12.18 -0.40
C ALA A 217 -20.07 -12.34 -1.93
N ASP A 218 -20.79 -11.49 -2.65
CA ASP A 218 -20.87 -11.55 -4.11
C ASP A 218 -19.59 -10.99 -4.73
N MET A 219 -19.12 -9.83 -4.26
CA MET A 219 -17.84 -9.28 -4.70
C MET A 219 -16.67 -10.21 -4.37
N ARG A 220 -16.66 -10.85 -3.20
CA ARG A 220 -15.62 -11.82 -2.83
C ARG A 220 -15.58 -12.99 -3.81
N ARG A 221 -16.74 -13.52 -4.21
CA ARG A 221 -16.83 -14.61 -5.19
C ARG A 221 -16.25 -14.16 -6.53
N ASP A 222 -16.63 -12.97 -6.98
CA ASP A 222 -16.13 -12.42 -8.24
C ASP A 222 -14.61 -12.26 -8.21
N VAL A 223 -14.06 -11.67 -7.14
CA VAL A 223 -12.61 -11.49 -6.96
C VAL A 223 -11.90 -12.85 -6.95
N GLN A 224 -12.42 -13.85 -6.23
CA GLN A 224 -11.83 -15.18 -6.19
C GLN A 224 -11.79 -15.85 -7.56
N GLU A 225 -12.82 -15.65 -8.38
CA GLU A 225 -12.85 -16.19 -9.73
C GLU A 225 -11.85 -15.49 -10.65
N ILE A 226 -11.77 -14.16 -10.58
CA ILE A 226 -10.78 -13.37 -11.31
C ILE A 226 -9.37 -13.83 -10.95
N VAL A 227 -9.05 -14.01 -9.66
CA VAL A 227 -7.70 -14.46 -9.24
C VAL A 227 -7.36 -15.82 -9.84
N LYS A 228 -8.32 -16.74 -9.94
CA LYS A 228 -8.09 -18.06 -10.58
C LYS A 228 -7.78 -17.98 -12.07
N MET A 229 -8.16 -16.88 -12.73
CA MET A 229 -7.88 -16.62 -14.15
C MET A 229 -6.51 -15.93 -14.36
N THR A 230 -5.82 -15.54 -13.29
CA THR A 230 -4.48 -14.93 -13.34
C THR A 230 -3.37 -15.97 -13.08
N PRO A 231 -2.12 -15.71 -13.50
CA PRO A 231 -0.96 -16.52 -13.13
C PRO A 231 -0.85 -16.73 -11.62
N GLN A 232 -0.28 -17.85 -11.20
CA GLN A 232 0.02 -18.09 -9.77
C GLN A 232 1.11 -17.13 -9.30
N GLU A 233 2.21 -17.06 -10.05
CA GLU A 233 3.33 -16.15 -9.80
C GLU A 233 2.98 -14.74 -10.28
N LYS A 234 2.68 -13.86 -9.33
CA LYS A 234 2.38 -12.44 -9.51
C LYS A 234 2.52 -11.74 -8.15
N GLN A 235 2.84 -10.45 -8.16
CA GLN A 235 2.80 -9.63 -6.97
C GLN A 235 1.35 -9.30 -6.61
N VAL A 236 0.97 -9.49 -5.35
CA VAL A 236 -0.34 -9.18 -4.81
C VAL A 236 -0.23 -8.08 -3.75
N MET A 237 -0.95 -6.99 -3.94
CA MET A 237 -0.99 -5.88 -2.99
C MET A 237 -2.44 -5.58 -2.57
N MET A 238 -2.67 -5.45 -1.27
CA MET A 238 -3.99 -5.17 -0.70
C MET A 238 -3.94 -3.98 0.24
N PHE A 239 -4.87 -3.06 0.05
CA PHE A 239 -4.97 -1.81 0.80
C PHE A 239 -6.34 -1.67 1.42
N SER A 240 -6.38 -1.24 2.68
CA SER A 240 -7.64 -0.94 3.37
C SER A 240 -7.44 0.10 4.48
N ALA A 241 -8.50 0.82 4.84
CA ALA A 241 -8.54 1.62 6.06
C ALA A 241 -8.73 0.74 7.31
N THR A 242 -9.49 -0.35 7.18
CA THR A 242 -9.82 -1.26 8.27
C THR A 242 -9.56 -2.70 7.86
N LEU A 243 -8.82 -3.46 8.67
CA LEU A 243 -8.47 -4.84 8.33
C LEU A 243 -8.63 -5.76 9.55
N PRO A 244 -9.88 -6.20 9.86
CA PRO A 244 -10.15 -7.09 10.98
C PRO A 244 -9.45 -8.45 10.79
N LYS A 245 -9.19 -9.15 11.90
CA LYS A 245 -8.38 -10.39 11.92
C LYS A 245 -8.91 -11.45 10.95
N GLU A 246 -10.22 -11.60 10.84
CA GLU A 246 -10.86 -12.56 9.94
C GLU A 246 -10.56 -12.27 8.46
N LEU A 247 -10.64 -10.99 8.06
CA LEU A 247 -10.33 -10.58 6.70
C LEU A 247 -8.85 -10.78 6.37
N ARG A 248 -7.94 -10.63 7.34
CA ARG A 248 -6.50 -10.92 7.13
C ARG A 248 -6.26 -12.36 6.72
N ILE A 249 -6.95 -13.31 7.34
CA ILE A 249 -6.83 -14.73 7.00
C ILE A 249 -7.26 -14.97 5.56
N VAL A 250 -8.31 -14.27 5.10
CA VAL A 250 -8.77 -14.35 3.72
C VAL A 250 -7.77 -13.70 2.76
N CYS A 251 -7.21 -12.53 3.10
CA CYS A 251 -6.17 -11.85 2.32
C CYS A 251 -4.93 -12.73 2.10
N LYS A 252 -4.47 -13.42 3.15
CA LYS A 252 -3.32 -14.35 3.06
C LYS A 252 -3.50 -15.45 2.02
N LYS A 253 -4.74 -15.90 1.76
CA LYS A 253 -5.02 -16.96 0.79
C LYS A 253 -4.78 -16.54 -0.66
N PHE A 254 -4.70 -15.24 -0.93
CA PHE A 254 -4.41 -14.72 -2.27
C PHE A 254 -2.92 -14.45 -2.50
N MET A 255 -2.08 -14.56 -1.46
CA MET A 255 -0.67 -14.16 -1.47
C MET A 255 0.24 -15.39 -1.36
N GLN A 256 1.46 -15.29 -1.86
CA GLN A 256 2.44 -16.38 -1.82
C GLN A 256 3.50 -16.18 -0.73
N ASP A 257 4.00 -14.96 -0.55
CA ASP A 257 5.02 -14.63 0.45
C ASP A 257 4.80 -13.21 0.98
N VAL A 258 4.16 -13.08 2.15
CA VAL A 258 3.62 -11.80 2.61
C VAL A 258 4.67 -11.00 3.37
N SER A 259 5.16 -9.91 2.76
CA SER A 259 5.79 -8.83 3.53
C SER A 259 4.70 -7.96 4.14
N TYR A 260 4.51 -8.07 5.45
CA TYR A 260 3.66 -7.14 6.18
C TYR A 260 4.41 -5.82 6.34
N ALA A 261 4.19 -4.86 5.44
CA ALA A 261 4.56 -3.47 5.67
C ALA A 261 3.67 -2.91 6.81
N SER A 262 4.11 -3.20 8.04
CA SER A 262 3.41 -2.98 9.29
C SER A 262 3.66 -1.56 9.83
N SER A 263 3.30 -0.54 9.05
CA SER A 263 3.35 0.84 9.54
C SER A 263 2.15 1.22 10.43
N VAL A 264 1.17 0.32 10.61
CA VAL A 264 0.05 0.49 11.58
C VAL A 264 -0.34 -0.84 12.24
N LEU A 265 0.63 -1.75 12.47
CA LEU A 265 0.41 -2.98 13.26
C LEU A 265 1.55 -3.24 14.24
N ARG A 266 1.97 -2.20 14.98
CA ARG A 266 2.88 -2.36 16.13
C ARG A 266 2.30 -3.21 17.27
N ASP A 267 1.02 -3.60 17.21
CA ASP A 267 0.36 -4.46 18.21
C ASP A 267 0.19 -5.91 17.75
N PHE A 268 1.27 -6.57 17.33
CA PHE A 268 1.27 -8.04 17.23
C PHE A 268 2.52 -8.62 17.88
N PRO A 269 2.38 -9.53 18.87
CA PRO A 269 3.51 -10.28 19.38
C PRO A 269 4.00 -11.27 18.30
N PRO A 270 5.30 -11.61 18.30
CA PRO A 270 5.80 -12.70 17.47
C PRO A 270 5.38 -14.02 18.13
N HIS A 271 4.59 -14.81 17.39
CA HIS A 271 4.24 -16.22 17.64
C HIS A 271 3.64 -16.60 18.99
#